data_AF-A0AA39TJE2-F1
#
_entry.id   AF-A0AA39TJE2-F1
#
_cell.length_a   1.000
_cell.length_b   1.000
_cell.length_c   1.000
_cell.angle_alpha   90.00
_cell.angle_beta   90.00
_cell.angle_gamma   90.00
#
_symmetry.space_group_name_H-M   'P 1'
#
loop_
_entity.id
_entity.type
_entity.pdbx_description
1 polymer ?
#
loop_
_entity_poly.entity_id
_entity_poly.type
_entity_poly.pdbx_seq_one_letter_code
_entity_poly.pdbx_strand_id
1 'polypeptide(L)'
;METVWFSPSPVPTLNLKHSLSTFQLITTLPKNNKPTRHPSTVVVVTATLTNPTVQFHKSTSTTLLPPPPLPLPPPPLTEVTADSLSYESGHLGAVPRKQATGAGDGVHNAMSYLTKILSAKVYDVAVESPLDYASKLSEKLGVHFWLKREDLQPVFSFKLRGAYNMMAKLTTKELEKGVICSSAGNHAQGVALSAQRLGCHAVIAMPITTPEIKWKSVERLGATVVLVGESYDEAQAYAKKRAEDEGRTFIAPFDHPEVIAGQGTIGMEIVRQLPAASLHAIFVPVGGGGLIAGIAAYVKRVRPEVK
;
A
#
# COMPACT_ATOMS: atom_id res chain seq x y z
N MET A 1 12.27 13.13 48.85
CA MET A 1 11.77 12.69 47.53
C MET A 1 12.67 13.33 46.50
N GLU A 2 13.72 12.61 46.13
CA GLU A 2 14.86 13.12 45.35
C GLU A 2 14.56 13.04 43.85
N THR A 3 14.88 14.13 43.17
CA THR A 3 14.74 14.36 41.72
C THR A 3 15.90 13.69 40.98
N VAL A 4 15.58 12.72 40.12
CA VAL A 4 16.57 12.05 39.26
C VAL A 4 16.63 12.73 37.89
N TRP A 5 17.80 13.24 37.54
CA TRP A 5 18.13 13.76 36.20
C TRP A 5 18.84 12.66 35.38
N PHE A 6 18.42 12.48 34.12
CA PHE A 6 19.08 11.57 33.17
C PHE A 6 19.95 12.36 32.19
N SER A 7 21.24 12.04 32.12
CA SER A 7 22.16 12.45 31.05
C SER A 7 22.30 11.35 29.99
N PRO A 8 22.41 11.70 28.69
CA PRO A 8 22.58 10.71 27.63
C PRO A 8 24.03 10.19 27.54
N SER A 9 24.20 8.87 27.47
CA SER A 9 25.48 8.20 27.20
C SER A 9 25.74 8.01 25.69
N PRO A 10 27.01 7.98 25.24
CA PRO A 10 27.38 7.97 23.83
C PRO A 10 27.28 6.59 23.15
N VAL A 11 27.11 6.64 21.83
CA VAL A 11 26.95 5.51 20.88
C VAL A 11 28.25 4.70 20.73
N PRO A 12 28.21 3.36 20.64
CA PRO A 12 29.40 2.56 20.34
C PRO A 12 29.73 2.55 18.83
N THR A 13 30.99 2.87 18.52
CA THR A 13 31.62 2.78 17.20
C THR A 13 32.06 1.35 16.87
N LEU A 14 31.61 0.81 15.73
CA LEU A 14 32.18 -0.42 15.14
C LEU A 14 33.34 -0.08 14.19
N ASN A 15 34.51 -0.64 14.49
CA ASN A 15 35.70 -0.62 13.64
C ASN A 15 35.69 -1.84 12.71
N LEU A 16 35.60 -1.65 11.38
CA LEU A 16 35.96 -2.68 10.40
C LEU A 16 37.03 -2.13 9.47
N LYS A 17 38.19 -2.81 9.42
CA LYS A 17 39.36 -2.44 8.64
C LYS A 17 39.10 -2.66 7.15
N HIS A 18 39.25 -1.62 6.33
CA HIS A 18 39.36 -1.72 4.87
C HIS A 18 40.80 -2.05 4.47
N SER A 19 40.97 -2.99 3.55
CA SER A 19 42.18 -3.14 2.71
C SER A 19 41.75 -3.09 1.25
N LEU A 20 42.34 -2.16 0.49
CA LEU A 20 42.10 -1.89 -0.92
C LEU A 20 43.03 -2.74 -1.80
N SER A 21 42.51 -3.29 -2.90
CA SER A 21 43.25 -3.31 -4.17
C SER A 21 42.31 -3.41 -5.38
N THR A 22 42.45 -2.37 -6.20
CA THR A 22 41.89 -2.05 -7.52
C THR A 22 42.03 -3.15 -8.58
N PHE A 23 41.04 -3.32 -9.46
CA PHE A 23 41.29 -3.67 -10.87
C PHE A 23 40.34 -2.92 -11.81
N GLN A 24 40.96 -2.25 -12.79
CA GLN A 24 40.34 -1.43 -13.84
C GLN A 24 39.71 -2.31 -14.93
N LEU A 25 38.56 -1.88 -15.44
CA LEU A 25 37.94 -2.38 -16.66
C LEU A 25 38.31 -1.43 -17.81
N ILE A 26 39.08 -1.90 -18.81
CA ILE A 26 39.33 -1.17 -20.06
C ILE A 26 39.07 -2.12 -21.23
N THR A 27 38.19 -1.68 -22.14
CA THR A 27 37.85 -2.30 -23.43
C THR A 27 38.48 -1.51 -24.57
N THR A 28 39.15 -2.17 -25.54
CA THR A 28 39.36 -1.66 -26.91
C THR A 28 39.70 -2.78 -27.92
N LEU A 29 39.05 -2.76 -29.10
CA LEU A 29 39.35 -3.51 -30.34
C LEU A 29 40.41 -2.75 -31.21
N PRO A 30 40.72 -3.13 -32.47
CA PRO A 30 41.79 -4.04 -32.94
C PRO A 30 42.84 -3.34 -33.85
N LYS A 31 44.01 -3.97 -34.15
CA LYS A 31 44.74 -3.82 -35.44
C LYS A 31 45.96 -4.74 -35.63
N ASN A 32 46.14 -5.11 -36.91
CA ASN A 32 47.09 -5.97 -37.62
C ASN A 32 48.61 -5.69 -37.39
N ASN A 33 49.45 -6.75 -37.36
CA ASN A 33 50.62 -6.95 -38.25
C ASN A 33 51.36 -8.29 -37.96
N LYS A 34 51.73 -9.00 -39.04
CA LYS A 34 52.56 -10.24 -39.14
C LYS A 34 54.04 -9.87 -39.46
N PRO A 35 55.01 -10.82 -39.64
CA PRO A 35 55.19 -12.18 -39.10
C PRO A 35 56.65 -12.49 -38.64
N THR A 36 56.86 -13.49 -37.76
CA THR A 36 58.09 -14.32 -37.79
C THR A 36 57.82 -15.73 -37.23
N ARG A 37 58.38 -16.75 -37.89
CA ARG A 37 58.22 -18.21 -37.68
C ARG A 37 59.02 -18.73 -36.49
N HIS A 38 58.46 -19.71 -35.75
CA HIS A 38 58.99 -21.05 -35.39
C HIS A 38 58.24 -21.63 -34.15
N PRO A 39 58.27 -22.95 -33.92
CA PRO A 39 57.24 -23.92 -34.27
C PRO A 39 56.19 -24.19 -33.18
N SER A 40 55.07 -24.72 -33.68
CA SER A 40 53.89 -25.28 -33.05
C SER A 40 54.09 -26.16 -31.79
N THR A 41 53.31 -25.85 -30.75
CA THR A 41 52.74 -26.83 -29.83
C THR A 41 51.28 -26.46 -29.60
N VAL A 42 50.38 -27.10 -30.35
CA VAL A 42 48.93 -26.93 -30.18
C VAL A 42 48.47 -27.98 -29.17
N VAL A 43 48.12 -27.55 -27.97
CA VAL A 43 47.36 -28.36 -27.03
C VAL A 43 45.89 -28.27 -27.44
N VAL A 44 45.39 -29.32 -28.09
CA VAL A 44 43.96 -29.50 -28.38
C VAL A 44 43.30 -29.98 -27.10
N VAL A 45 42.54 -29.12 -26.42
CA VAL A 45 41.60 -29.55 -25.37
C VAL A 45 40.24 -29.75 -26.04
N THR A 46 39.93 -31.01 -26.33
CA THR A 46 38.62 -31.45 -26.81
C THR A 46 37.65 -31.48 -25.62
N ALA A 47 36.59 -30.69 -25.66
CA ALA A 47 35.48 -30.82 -24.72
C ALA A 47 34.46 -31.82 -25.27
N THR A 48 34.41 -33.01 -24.67
CA THR A 48 33.41 -34.04 -24.96
C THR A 48 32.11 -33.72 -24.20
N LEU A 49 31.02 -33.48 -24.94
CA LEU A 49 29.67 -33.49 -24.39
C LEU A 49 29.27 -34.94 -24.08
N THR A 50 29.30 -35.32 -22.80
CA THR A 50 28.71 -36.58 -22.36
C THR A 50 27.21 -36.39 -22.12
N ASN A 51 26.39 -36.92 -23.04
CA ASN A 51 24.98 -37.17 -22.76
C ASN A 51 24.88 -38.30 -21.72
N PRO A 52 24.23 -38.11 -20.56
CA PRO A 52 23.91 -39.23 -19.71
C PRO A 52 22.74 -40.00 -20.31
N THR A 53 23.02 -41.20 -20.83
CA THR A 53 22.00 -42.20 -21.14
C THR A 53 21.53 -42.82 -19.82
N VAL A 54 20.37 -42.39 -19.32
CA VAL A 54 19.72 -43.03 -18.18
C VAL A 54 18.89 -44.22 -18.69
N GLN A 55 19.20 -45.40 -18.18
CA GLN A 55 18.46 -46.64 -18.41
C GLN A 55 17.13 -46.61 -17.63
N PHE A 56 16.01 -46.86 -18.32
CA PHE A 56 14.70 -47.02 -17.70
C PHE A 56 14.54 -48.45 -17.16
N HIS A 57 14.44 -48.58 -15.84
CA HIS A 57 13.86 -49.76 -15.19
C HIS A 57 12.32 -49.65 -15.17
N LYS A 58 11.63 -50.71 -15.59
CA LYS A 58 10.16 -50.87 -15.48
C LYS A 58 9.76 -51.36 -14.09
N SER A 59 9.07 -50.50 -13.32
CA SER A 59 8.02 -50.76 -12.31
C SER A 59 7.80 -49.43 -11.57
N THR A 60 6.62 -48.91 -11.26
CA THR A 60 5.33 -49.49 -10.86
C THR A 60 4.26 -48.41 -11.08
N SER A 61 2.99 -48.81 -11.24
CA SER A 61 1.80 -47.96 -11.43
C SER A 61 1.76 -46.71 -10.53
N THR A 62 1.68 -45.53 -11.13
CA THR A 62 1.28 -44.28 -10.45
C THR A 62 -0.11 -43.89 -10.97
N THR A 63 -1.10 -43.98 -10.10
CA THR A 63 -2.46 -43.52 -10.37
C THR A 63 -2.43 -41.99 -10.49
N LEU A 64 -2.79 -41.44 -11.64
CA LEU A 64 -2.94 -40.00 -11.85
C LEU A 64 -4.13 -39.50 -11.02
N LEU A 65 -3.88 -38.63 -10.03
CA LEU A 65 -4.93 -37.89 -9.36
C LEU A 65 -5.51 -36.85 -10.35
N PRO A 66 -6.85 -36.68 -10.39
CA PRO A 66 -7.46 -35.67 -11.25
C PRO A 66 -7.10 -34.25 -10.78
N PRO A 67 -7.09 -33.27 -11.70
CA PRO A 67 -6.80 -31.88 -11.36
C PRO A 67 -7.85 -31.33 -10.37
N PRO A 68 -7.46 -30.36 -9.52
CA PRO A 68 -8.39 -29.75 -8.58
C PRO A 68 -9.52 -29.04 -9.35
N PRO A 69 -10.77 -29.07 -8.84
CA PRO A 69 -11.88 -28.38 -9.47
C PRO A 69 -11.64 -26.87 -9.52
N LEU A 70 -12.07 -26.25 -10.61
CA LEU A 70 -12.03 -24.80 -10.77
C LEU A 70 -12.78 -24.10 -9.62
N PRO A 71 -12.30 -22.94 -9.14
CA PRO A 71 -13.00 -22.19 -8.11
C PRO A 71 -14.42 -21.85 -8.58
N LEU A 72 -15.41 -22.10 -7.71
CA LEU A 72 -16.79 -21.70 -7.98
C LEU A 72 -16.87 -20.18 -8.17
N PRO A 73 -17.70 -19.69 -9.10
CA PRO A 73 -17.93 -18.26 -9.24
C PRO A 73 -18.46 -17.69 -7.91
N PRO A 74 -18.05 -16.46 -7.54
CA PRO A 74 -18.56 -15.84 -6.32
C PRO A 74 -20.08 -15.75 -6.37
N PRO A 75 -20.77 -15.90 -5.23
CA PRO A 75 -22.22 -15.75 -5.19
C PRO A 75 -22.61 -14.37 -5.74
N PRO A 76 -23.73 -14.27 -6.46
CA PRO A 76 -24.20 -12.98 -6.97
C PRO A 76 -24.34 -12.02 -5.80
N LEU A 77 -23.73 -10.84 -5.95
CA LEU A 77 -23.86 -9.77 -4.97
C LEU A 77 -25.34 -9.41 -4.86
N THR A 78 -25.84 -9.30 -3.63
CA THR A 78 -27.21 -8.83 -3.40
C THR A 78 -27.34 -7.44 -3.99
N GLU A 79 -28.21 -7.29 -4.98
CA GLU A 79 -28.49 -6.01 -5.62
C GLU A 79 -29.30 -5.16 -4.63
N VAL A 80 -28.69 -4.08 -4.15
CA VAL A 80 -29.30 -3.18 -3.18
C VAL A 80 -29.76 -1.93 -3.93
N THR A 81 -31.07 -1.72 -4.04
CA THR A 81 -31.63 -0.52 -4.70
C THR A 81 -31.47 0.70 -3.79
N ALA A 82 -31.36 1.91 -4.36
CA ALA A 82 -31.22 3.14 -3.57
C ALA A 82 -32.37 3.33 -2.57
N ASP A 83 -33.58 2.94 -2.94
CA ASP A 83 -34.77 3.02 -2.08
C ASP A 83 -34.68 2.07 -0.88
N SER A 84 -34.02 0.91 -1.03
CA SER A 84 -33.81 -0.05 0.06
C SER A 84 -32.81 0.42 1.13
N LEU A 85 -32.10 1.52 0.86
CA LEU A 85 -31.19 2.20 1.78
C LEU A 85 -31.77 3.52 2.32
N SER A 86 -33.00 3.86 1.93
CA SER A 86 -33.70 5.02 2.45
C SER A 86 -34.38 4.70 3.78
N TYR A 87 -34.15 5.55 4.78
CA TYR A 87 -34.77 5.47 6.09
C TYR A 87 -35.48 6.80 6.39
N GLU A 88 -36.57 6.75 7.17
CA GLU A 88 -37.20 7.97 7.65
C GLU A 88 -36.18 8.86 8.37
N SER A 89 -36.35 10.17 8.26
CA SER A 89 -35.47 11.13 8.94
C SER A 89 -35.33 10.80 10.43
N GLY A 90 -34.10 10.59 10.91
CA GLY A 90 -33.81 10.18 12.28
C GLY A 90 -33.67 8.67 12.52
N HIS A 91 -33.93 7.83 11.51
CA HIS A 91 -33.73 6.39 11.60
C HIS A 91 -32.41 5.96 10.94
N LEU A 92 -31.59 5.22 11.69
CA LEU A 92 -30.41 4.54 11.17
C LEU A 92 -30.78 3.12 10.77
N GLY A 93 -30.56 2.79 9.49
CA GLY A 93 -30.61 1.42 9.02
C GLY A 93 -29.65 0.51 9.75
N ALA A 94 -30.19 -0.49 10.44
CA ALA A 94 -29.39 -1.62 10.84
C ALA A 94 -29.19 -2.53 9.60
N VAL A 95 -27.95 -2.71 9.16
CA VAL A 95 -27.62 -3.87 8.32
C VAL A 95 -27.98 -5.11 9.15
N PRO A 96 -28.85 -6.02 8.66
CA PRO A 96 -29.19 -7.23 9.39
C PRO A 96 -27.90 -7.92 9.83
N ARG A 97 -27.78 -8.26 11.13
CA ARG A 97 -26.65 -9.08 11.61
C ARG A 97 -26.68 -10.36 10.79
N LYS A 98 -25.75 -10.52 9.86
CA LYS A 98 -25.52 -11.80 9.21
C LYS A 98 -25.17 -12.75 10.35
N GLN A 99 -26.09 -13.66 10.69
CA GLN A 99 -25.71 -14.79 11.53
C GLN A 99 -24.54 -15.45 10.81
N ALA A 100 -23.41 -15.58 11.50
CA ALA A 100 -22.21 -16.20 10.96
C ALA A 100 -22.49 -17.69 10.74
N THR A 101 -23.18 -18.02 9.65
CA THR A 101 -23.39 -19.39 9.20
C THR A 101 -22.20 -19.76 8.33
N GLY A 102 -21.25 -20.50 8.91
CA GLY A 102 -20.12 -21.09 8.20
C GLY A 102 -18.78 -20.81 8.85
N ALA A 103 -18.30 -21.76 9.64
CA ALA A 103 -16.93 -21.82 10.14
C ALA A 103 -15.93 -21.94 8.97
N GLY A 104 -14.80 -21.22 9.05
CA GLY A 104 -13.68 -21.37 8.12
C GLY A 104 -12.87 -20.09 7.90
N ASP A 105 -13.35 -19.19 7.03
CA ASP A 105 -12.46 -18.21 6.39
C ASP A 105 -12.62 -16.74 6.86
N GLY A 106 -13.76 -16.39 7.46
CA GLY A 106 -14.06 -14.99 7.83
C GLY A 106 -13.29 -14.47 9.04
N VAL A 107 -13.06 -15.31 10.05
CA VAL A 107 -12.38 -14.93 11.30
C VAL A 107 -10.87 -14.78 11.09
N HIS A 108 -10.29 -15.66 10.26
CA HIS A 108 -8.87 -15.61 9.90
C HIS A 108 -8.54 -14.32 9.14
N ASN A 109 -9.47 -13.82 8.32
CA ASN A 109 -9.33 -12.57 7.58
C ASN A 109 -9.55 -11.32 8.45
N ALA A 110 -10.55 -11.32 9.35
CA ALA A 110 -10.81 -10.18 10.25
C ALA A 110 -9.66 -9.91 11.24
N MET A 111 -9.08 -10.97 11.82
CA MET A 111 -7.87 -10.84 12.65
C MET A 111 -6.66 -10.38 11.85
N SER A 112 -6.60 -10.72 10.56
CA SER A 112 -5.51 -10.27 9.69
C SER A 112 -5.49 -8.75 9.53
N TYR A 113 -6.65 -8.10 9.39
CA TYR A 113 -6.73 -6.65 9.30
C TYR A 113 -6.35 -5.97 10.61
N LEU A 114 -6.78 -6.50 11.76
CA LEU A 114 -6.38 -5.96 13.05
C LEU A 114 -4.85 -5.94 13.17
N THR A 115 -4.17 -7.06 12.87
CA THR A 115 -2.71 -7.14 12.89
C THR A 115 -2.07 -6.19 11.88
N LYS A 116 -2.60 -6.09 10.66
CA LYS A 116 -2.10 -5.17 9.63
C LYS A 116 -2.23 -3.70 10.03
N ILE A 117 -3.30 -3.33 10.73
CA ILE A 117 -3.55 -1.97 11.23
C ILE A 117 -2.58 -1.64 12.36
N LEU A 118 -2.41 -2.53 13.35
CA LEU A 118 -1.49 -2.33 14.47
C LEU A 118 -0.02 -2.27 14.03
N SER A 119 0.34 -2.94 12.93
CA SER A 119 1.69 -2.93 12.34
C SER A 119 1.84 -1.95 11.17
N ALA A 120 0.85 -1.07 10.94
CA ALA A 120 0.90 -0.11 9.86
C ALA A 120 1.96 0.97 10.13
N LYS A 121 2.74 1.34 9.10
CA LYS A 121 3.85 2.29 9.23
C LYS A 121 3.44 3.76 9.07
N VAL A 122 2.18 4.11 9.32
CA VAL A 122 1.61 5.40 8.90
C VAL A 122 2.28 6.62 9.53
N TYR A 123 2.81 6.49 10.75
CA TYR A 123 3.33 7.61 11.54
C TYR A 123 4.68 8.14 11.07
N ASP A 124 5.30 7.53 10.05
CA ASP A 124 6.46 8.12 9.38
C ASP A 124 6.10 9.36 8.55
N VAL A 125 4.83 9.52 8.19
CA VAL A 125 4.30 10.66 7.40
C VAL A 125 3.04 11.29 7.99
N ALA A 126 2.27 10.54 8.78
CA ALA A 126 1.04 10.99 9.40
C ALA A 126 1.25 11.36 10.87
N VAL A 127 0.41 12.25 11.37
CA VAL A 127 0.28 12.52 12.81
C VAL A 127 -0.96 11.81 13.35
N GLU A 128 -0.98 11.51 14.65
CA GLU A 128 -2.26 11.26 15.31
C GLU A 128 -3.04 12.57 15.31
N SER A 129 -4.08 12.65 14.48
CA SER A 129 -4.86 13.87 14.35
C SER A 129 -5.73 14.12 15.59
N PRO A 130 -6.03 15.38 15.92
CA PRO A 130 -6.95 15.71 17.01
C PRO A 130 -8.34 15.08 16.83
N LEU A 131 -8.98 14.80 17.96
CA LEU A 131 -10.41 14.49 18.04
C LEU A 131 -11.09 15.62 18.82
N ASP A 132 -11.55 16.63 18.10
CA ASP A 132 -12.02 17.88 18.67
C ASP A 132 -13.48 17.77 19.12
N TYR A 133 -13.78 18.27 20.32
CA TYR A 133 -15.15 18.44 20.80
C TYR A 133 -15.80 19.65 20.13
N ALA A 134 -16.86 19.42 19.35
CA ALA A 134 -17.60 20.50 18.68
C ALA A 134 -18.67 21.06 19.63
N SER A 135 -18.27 21.96 20.54
CA SER A 135 -19.14 22.49 21.61
C SER A 135 -20.49 23.02 21.12
N LYS A 136 -20.48 23.93 20.14
CA LYS A 136 -21.71 24.53 19.57
C LYS A 136 -22.62 23.50 18.91
N LEU A 137 -22.05 22.53 18.20
CA LEU A 137 -22.83 21.49 17.51
C LEU A 137 -23.38 20.48 18.53
N SER A 138 -22.61 20.19 19.57
CA SER A 138 -22.99 19.34 20.67
C SER A 138 -24.19 19.91 21.43
N GLU A 139 -24.14 21.20 21.77
CA GLU A 139 -25.24 21.93 22.41
C GLU A 139 -26.49 21.93 21.54
N LYS A 140 -26.33 22.24 20.25
CA LYS A 140 -27.45 22.27 19.29
C LYS A 140 -28.15 20.91 19.13
N LEU A 141 -27.40 19.82 19.16
CA LEU A 141 -27.93 18.47 18.92
C LEU A 141 -28.26 17.70 20.21
N GLY A 142 -27.89 18.22 21.38
CA GLY A 142 -28.06 17.53 22.66
C GLY A 142 -27.21 16.25 22.79
N VAL A 143 -26.07 16.16 22.09
CA VAL A 143 -25.17 14.99 22.11
C VAL A 143 -23.71 15.43 22.19
N HIS A 144 -22.80 14.54 22.58
CA HIS A 144 -21.37 14.81 22.47
C HIS A 144 -20.89 14.59 21.03
N PHE A 145 -20.72 15.69 20.28
CA PHE A 145 -20.28 15.65 18.88
C PHE A 145 -18.78 15.88 18.78
N TRP A 146 -18.07 14.93 18.15
CA TRP A 146 -16.62 14.94 18.00
C TRP A 146 -16.21 14.95 16.53
N LEU A 147 -15.09 15.62 16.22
CA LEU A 147 -14.54 15.74 14.86
C LEU A 147 -13.13 15.16 14.81
N LYS A 148 -12.94 14.06 14.07
CA LYS A 148 -11.61 13.50 13.82
C LYS A 148 -10.94 14.29 12.70
N ARG A 149 -9.94 15.12 13.05
CA ARG A 149 -9.37 16.18 12.21
C ARG A 149 -8.30 15.72 11.22
N GLU A 150 -8.65 14.77 10.36
CA GLU A 150 -7.74 14.29 9.30
C GLU A 150 -7.41 15.36 8.23
N ASP A 151 -8.11 16.50 8.24
CA ASP A 151 -7.78 17.69 7.46
C ASP A 151 -6.50 18.39 7.94
N LEU A 152 -6.01 18.10 9.15
CA LEU A 152 -4.77 18.65 9.70
C LEU A 152 -3.53 17.81 9.39
N GLN A 153 -3.67 16.75 8.60
CA GLN A 153 -2.52 15.99 8.10
C GLN A 153 -1.67 16.86 7.16
N PRO A 154 -0.37 16.55 6.95
CA PRO A 154 0.52 17.35 6.08
C PRO A 154 0.04 17.57 4.65
N VAL A 155 -0.82 16.67 4.13
CA VAL A 155 -1.46 16.77 2.80
C VAL A 155 -2.97 16.99 2.90
N PHE A 156 -3.41 17.62 4.00
CA PHE A 156 -4.77 18.09 4.25
C PHE A 156 -5.87 17.02 4.14
N SER A 157 -5.52 15.74 4.27
CA SER A 157 -6.45 14.63 4.20
C SER A 157 -5.84 13.33 4.72
N PHE A 158 -6.69 12.34 5.01
CA PHE A 158 -6.29 11.01 5.46
C PHE A 158 -5.56 10.14 4.40
N LYS A 159 -5.53 10.54 3.13
CA LYS A 159 -5.10 9.66 2.03
C LYS A 159 -3.63 9.22 2.13
N LEU A 160 -2.78 10.00 2.79
CA LEU A 160 -1.37 9.64 3.05
C LEU A 160 -1.22 8.33 3.84
N ARG A 161 -2.15 8.00 4.74
CA ARG A 161 -2.02 6.82 5.60
C ARG A 161 -2.04 5.52 4.79
N GLY A 162 -3.07 5.34 3.97
CA GLY A 162 -3.17 4.18 3.09
C GLY A 162 -2.10 4.14 2.00
N ALA A 163 -1.78 5.30 1.39
CA ALA A 163 -0.74 5.39 0.37
C ALA A 163 0.62 4.96 0.94
N TYR A 164 1.03 5.56 2.06
CA TYR A 164 2.31 5.24 2.69
C TYR A 164 2.36 3.80 3.21
N ASN A 165 1.31 3.30 3.85
CA ASN A 165 1.32 1.93 4.38
C ASN A 165 1.48 0.88 3.27
N MET A 166 0.85 1.09 2.10
CA MET A 166 1.07 0.23 0.94
C MET A 166 2.50 0.36 0.42
N MET A 167 2.98 1.59 0.21
CA MET A 167 4.29 1.84 -0.40
C MET A 167 5.45 1.39 0.49
N ALA A 168 5.36 1.57 1.81
CA ALA A 168 6.39 1.17 2.79
C ALA A 168 6.49 -0.35 2.99
N LYS A 169 5.64 -1.13 2.31
CA LYS A 169 5.65 -2.60 2.25
C LYS A 169 6.10 -3.14 0.88
N LEU A 170 6.34 -2.26 -0.10
CA LEU A 170 6.97 -2.64 -1.36
C LEU A 170 8.41 -3.06 -1.11
N THR A 171 8.89 -3.97 -1.95
CA THR A 171 10.30 -4.38 -1.97
C THR A 171 11.17 -3.24 -2.51
N THR A 172 12.47 -3.26 -2.17
CA THR A 172 13.44 -2.29 -2.70
C THR A 172 13.42 -2.25 -4.23
N LYS A 173 13.31 -3.41 -4.89
CA LYS A 173 13.23 -3.52 -6.35
C LYS A 173 11.99 -2.85 -6.94
N GLU A 174 10.84 -2.95 -6.27
CA GLU A 174 9.62 -2.26 -6.70
C GLU A 174 9.74 -0.75 -6.49
N LEU A 175 10.32 -0.30 -5.37
CA LEU A 175 10.57 1.13 -5.11
C LEU A 175 11.59 1.72 -6.11
N GLU A 176 12.62 0.97 -6.49
CA GLU A 176 13.61 1.38 -7.51
C GLU A 176 12.97 1.59 -8.90
N LYS A 177 12.04 0.71 -9.31
CA LYS A 177 11.24 0.92 -10.51
C LYS A 177 10.30 2.12 -10.37
N GLY A 178 9.88 2.39 -9.14
CA GLY A 178 9.01 3.49 -8.78
C GLY A 178 7.53 3.12 -8.87
N VAL A 179 6.70 4.06 -8.45
CA VAL A 179 5.26 3.89 -8.31
C VAL A 179 4.50 4.78 -9.28
N ILE A 180 3.23 4.44 -9.52
CA ILE A 180 2.35 5.22 -10.38
C ILE A 180 0.91 5.22 -9.83
N CYS A 181 0.20 6.33 -9.97
CA CYS A 181 -1.25 6.36 -9.77
C CYS A 181 -1.93 7.35 -10.73
N SER A 182 -3.26 7.31 -10.78
CA SER A 182 -4.07 8.35 -11.40
C SER A 182 -4.90 9.05 -10.33
N SER A 183 -4.70 10.36 -10.17
CA SER A 183 -5.48 11.22 -9.28
C SER A 183 -5.08 12.68 -9.47
N ALA A 184 -6.03 13.60 -9.41
CA ALA A 184 -5.79 15.04 -9.39
C ALA A 184 -6.09 15.69 -8.01
N GLY A 185 -6.03 14.91 -6.92
CA GLY A 185 -6.44 15.39 -5.58
C GLY A 185 -5.71 14.71 -4.44
N ASN A 186 -6.43 14.48 -3.33
CA ASN A 186 -5.88 13.99 -2.06
C ASN A 186 -5.02 12.71 -2.19
N HIS A 187 -5.40 11.78 -3.08
CA HIS A 187 -4.62 10.56 -3.31
C HIS A 187 -3.27 10.85 -3.97
N ALA A 188 -3.23 11.75 -4.96
CA ALA A 188 -1.99 12.16 -5.59
C ALA A 188 -1.00 12.77 -4.60
N GLN A 189 -1.47 13.67 -3.73
CA GLN A 189 -0.63 14.26 -2.70
C GLN A 189 -0.14 13.22 -1.69
N GLY A 190 -1.01 12.28 -1.28
CA GLY A 190 -0.63 11.17 -0.41
C GLY A 190 0.45 10.27 -1.00
N VAL A 191 0.34 9.91 -2.30
CA VAL A 191 1.36 9.11 -3.00
C VAL A 191 2.65 9.89 -3.20
N ALA A 192 2.58 11.17 -3.59
CA ALA A 192 3.75 12.01 -3.80
C ALA A 192 4.55 12.21 -2.50
N LEU A 193 3.88 12.55 -1.39
CA LEU A 193 4.51 12.65 -0.08
C LEU A 193 5.16 11.32 0.33
N SER A 194 4.47 10.21 0.10
CA SER A 194 4.98 8.88 0.45
C SER A 194 6.23 8.51 -0.36
N ALA A 195 6.24 8.85 -1.65
CA ALA A 195 7.37 8.61 -2.54
C ALA A 195 8.59 9.43 -2.13
N GLN A 196 8.38 10.71 -1.81
CA GLN A 196 9.41 11.59 -1.28
C GLN A 196 10.01 11.02 0.01
N ARG A 197 9.17 10.56 0.94
CA ARG A 197 9.62 10.00 2.23
C ARG A 197 10.41 8.70 2.07
N LEU A 198 10.03 7.86 1.11
CA LEU A 198 10.66 6.57 0.80
C LEU A 198 11.84 6.67 -0.18
N GLY A 199 12.08 7.86 -0.74
CA GLY A 199 13.16 8.08 -1.71
C GLY A 199 12.94 7.35 -3.05
N CYS A 200 11.69 7.17 -3.47
CA CYS A 200 11.37 6.51 -4.74
C CYS A 200 10.69 7.47 -5.73
N HIS A 201 10.73 7.11 -7.01
CA HIS A 201 10.09 7.91 -8.06
C HIS A 201 8.58 7.65 -8.10
N ALA A 202 7.77 8.70 -8.15
CA ALA A 202 6.32 8.61 -8.36
C ALA A 202 5.89 9.31 -9.65
N VAL A 203 5.12 8.60 -10.48
CA VAL A 203 4.39 9.15 -11.62
C VAL A 203 2.93 9.34 -11.24
N ILE A 204 2.38 10.52 -11.48
CA ILE A 204 0.98 10.83 -11.20
C ILE A 204 0.30 11.26 -12.49
N ALA A 205 -0.59 10.41 -13.02
CA ALA A 205 -1.40 10.75 -14.18
C ALA A 205 -2.60 11.60 -13.76
N MET A 206 -2.86 12.66 -14.52
CA MET A 206 -4.02 13.54 -14.34
C MET A 206 -4.60 13.94 -15.71
N PRO A 207 -5.90 14.25 -15.81
CA PRO A 207 -6.48 14.80 -17.03
C PRO A 207 -5.80 16.11 -17.44
N ILE A 208 -5.71 16.40 -18.75
CA ILE A 208 -5.18 17.67 -19.28
C ILE A 208 -6.00 18.88 -18.81
N THR A 209 -7.27 18.65 -18.46
CA THR A 209 -8.21 19.63 -17.92
C THR A 209 -7.97 19.95 -16.44
N THR A 210 -6.98 19.32 -15.79
CA THR A 210 -6.66 19.54 -14.37
C THR A 210 -6.13 20.96 -14.14
N PRO A 211 -6.75 21.74 -13.23
CA PRO A 211 -6.27 23.09 -12.92
C PRO A 211 -4.81 23.12 -12.47
N GLU A 212 -4.06 24.09 -12.96
CA GLU A 212 -2.60 24.24 -12.72
C GLU A 212 -2.20 24.15 -11.25
N ILE A 213 -2.99 24.78 -10.38
CA ILE A 213 -2.73 24.79 -8.94
C ILE A 213 -2.69 23.38 -8.33
N LYS A 214 -3.47 22.43 -8.88
CA LYS A 214 -3.56 21.06 -8.37
C LYS A 214 -2.34 20.24 -8.76
N TRP A 215 -1.98 20.19 -10.05
CA TRP A 215 -0.81 19.42 -10.46
C TRP A 215 0.50 20.03 -9.96
N LYS A 216 0.64 21.36 -9.92
CA LYS A 216 1.82 21.99 -9.29
C LYS A 216 1.96 21.66 -7.82
N SER A 217 0.87 21.45 -7.08
CA SER A 217 0.95 21.01 -5.68
C SER A 217 1.59 19.64 -5.52
N VAL A 218 1.39 18.77 -6.49
CA VAL A 218 1.92 17.40 -6.51
C VAL A 218 3.38 17.41 -6.97
N GLU A 219 3.72 18.23 -7.97
CA GLU A 219 5.12 18.43 -8.38
C GLU A 219 6.00 19.01 -7.27
N ARG A 220 5.46 19.94 -6.45
CA ARG A 220 6.19 20.48 -5.28
C ARG A 220 6.56 19.42 -4.25
N LEU A 221 5.86 18.28 -4.23
CA LEU A 221 6.18 17.12 -3.40
C LEU A 221 7.20 16.18 -4.07
N GLY A 222 7.73 16.54 -5.24
CA GLY A 222 8.77 15.79 -5.95
C GLY A 222 8.27 14.68 -6.86
N ALA A 223 6.97 14.61 -7.13
CA ALA A 223 6.40 13.64 -8.06
C ALA A 223 6.41 14.16 -9.50
N THR A 224 6.57 13.25 -10.46
CA THR A 224 6.45 13.54 -11.89
C THR A 224 4.97 13.51 -12.28
N VAL A 225 4.42 14.65 -12.70
CA VAL A 225 3.03 14.72 -13.17
C VAL A 225 2.97 14.51 -14.69
N VAL A 226 2.00 13.70 -15.12
CA VAL A 226 1.70 13.46 -16.53
C VAL A 226 0.27 13.90 -16.80
N LEU A 227 0.11 14.95 -17.59
CA LEU A 227 -1.19 15.40 -18.06
C LEU A 227 -1.59 14.62 -19.32
N VAL A 228 -2.65 13.83 -19.24
CA VAL A 228 -3.08 12.93 -20.32
C VAL A 228 -4.57 12.64 -20.23
N GLY A 229 -5.23 12.59 -21.39
CA GLY A 229 -6.66 12.36 -21.51
C GLY A 229 -7.50 13.55 -21.05
N GLU A 230 -8.76 13.57 -21.44
CA GLU A 230 -9.72 14.62 -21.08
C GLU A 230 -10.50 14.28 -19.81
N SER A 231 -10.54 12.99 -19.45
CA SER A 231 -11.28 12.43 -18.32
C SER A 231 -10.38 11.70 -17.32
N TYR A 232 -10.88 11.50 -16.09
CA TYR A 232 -10.19 10.71 -15.07
C TYR A 232 -9.97 9.25 -15.52
N ASP A 233 -10.95 8.68 -16.23
CA ASP A 233 -10.89 7.29 -16.69
C ASP A 233 -9.81 7.09 -17.74
N GLU A 234 -9.63 8.03 -18.67
CA GLU A 234 -8.52 8.02 -19.63
C GLU A 234 -7.17 8.13 -18.92
N ALA A 235 -7.03 9.05 -17.96
CA ALA A 235 -5.81 9.19 -17.17
C ALA A 235 -5.51 7.91 -16.35
N GLN A 236 -6.54 7.25 -15.83
CA GLN A 236 -6.41 5.97 -15.13
C GLN A 236 -6.00 4.83 -16.06
N ALA A 237 -6.62 4.72 -17.24
CA ALA A 237 -6.27 3.71 -18.24
C ALA A 237 -4.80 3.87 -18.67
N TYR A 238 -4.36 5.11 -18.92
CA TYR A 238 -2.97 5.43 -19.17
C TYR A 238 -2.06 4.99 -18.01
N ALA A 239 -2.40 5.35 -16.76
CA ALA A 239 -1.60 5.01 -15.60
C ALA A 239 -1.44 3.50 -15.40
N LYS A 240 -2.51 2.72 -15.60
CA LYS A 240 -2.47 1.25 -15.53
C LYS A 240 -1.60 0.66 -16.63
N LYS A 241 -1.80 1.08 -17.88
CA LYS A 241 -0.98 0.62 -19.01
C LYS A 241 0.51 0.94 -18.81
N ARG A 242 0.82 2.17 -18.41
CA ARG A 242 2.21 2.58 -18.12
C ARG A 242 2.81 1.83 -16.94
N ALA A 243 2.00 1.47 -15.94
CA ALA A 243 2.44 0.63 -14.82
C ALA A 243 2.93 -0.72 -15.33
N GLU A 244 2.18 -1.34 -16.23
CA GLU A 244 2.53 -2.63 -16.86
C GLU A 244 3.77 -2.49 -17.76
N ASP A 245 3.78 -1.52 -18.66
CA ASP A 245 4.85 -1.31 -19.64
C ASP A 245 6.21 -1.00 -18.97
N GLU A 246 6.22 -0.19 -17.92
CA GLU A 246 7.45 0.20 -17.19
C GLU A 246 7.71 -0.69 -15.96
N GLY A 247 6.81 -1.61 -15.64
CA GLY A 247 6.87 -2.45 -14.45
C GLY A 247 6.79 -1.69 -13.13
N ARG A 248 6.11 -0.54 -13.09
CA ARG A 248 5.87 0.27 -11.88
C ARG A 248 4.74 -0.32 -11.05
N THR A 249 4.79 -0.12 -9.74
CA THR A 249 3.67 -0.51 -8.87
C THR A 249 2.56 0.53 -8.93
N PHE A 250 1.36 0.11 -9.33
CA PHE A 250 0.16 0.96 -9.29
C PHE A 250 -0.35 1.12 -7.84
N ILE A 251 -0.46 2.35 -7.35
CA ILE A 251 -0.92 2.64 -5.98
C ILE A 251 -2.42 2.93 -5.97
N ALA A 252 -3.19 1.94 -5.51
CA ALA A 252 -4.64 2.03 -5.48
C ALA A 252 -5.15 3.14 -4.53
N PRO A 253 -6.20 3.89 -4.91
CA PRO A 253 -6.77 4.94 -4.07
C PRO A 253 -7.59 4.43 -2.88
N PHE A 254 -8.02 3.16 -2.91
CA PHE A 254 -8.84 2.55 -1.85
C PHE A 254 -8.85 1.02 -1.88
N ASP A 255 -8.94 0.40 -3.06
CA ASP A 255 -9.17 -1.04 -3.22
C ASP A 255 -7.87 -1.85 -3.13
N HIS A 256 -7.27 -1.85 -1.93
CA HIS A 256 -6.08 -2.65 -1.65
C HIS A 256 -5.99 -2.93 -0.14
N PRO A 257 -5.67 -4.17 0.29
CA PRO A 257 -5.64 -4.52 1.71
C PRO A 257 -4.72 -3.63 2.55
N GLU A 258 -3.54 -3.28 2.03
CA GLU A 258 -2.62 -2.39 2.75
C GLU A 258 -3.12 -0.93 2.76
N VAL A 259 -3.86 -0.49 1.75
CA VAL A 259 -4.46 0.85 1.76
C VAL A 259 -5.53 0.90 2.84
N ILE A 260 -6.42 -0.09 2.86
CA ILE A 260 -7.49 -0.25 3.87
C ILE A 260 -6.90 -0.32 5.28
N ALA A 261 -5.86 -1.12 5.50
CA ALA A 261 -5.19 -1.21 6.79
C ALA A 261 -4.55 0.13 7.22
N GLY A 262 -3.96 0.88 6.29
CA GLY A 262 -3.46 2.22 6.57
C GLY A 262 -4.56 3.16 7.04
N GLN A 263 -5.73 3.15 6.38
CA GLN A 263 -6.86 3.97 6.81
C GLN A 263 -7.45 3.53 8.15
N GLY A 264 -7.39 2.23 8.46
CA GLY A 264 -7.89 1.67 9.72
C GLY A 264 -7.16 2.19 10.96
N THR A 265 -5.96 2.75 10.81
CA THR A 265 -5.24 3.43 11.91
C THR A 265 -6.04 4.59 12.49
N ILE A 266 -6.94 5.22 11.71
CA ILE A 266 -7.86 6.25 12.22
C ILE A 266 -8.85 5.65 13.21
N GLY A 267 -9.38 4.45 12.94
CA GLY A 267 -10.27 3.75 13.86
C GLY A 267 -9.58 3.42 15.19
N MET A 268 -8.30 3.03 15.13
CA MET A 268 -7.46 2.84 16.31
C MET A 268 -7.29 4.12 17.12
N GLU A 269 -6.99 5.24 16.46
CA GLU A 269 -6.86 6.53 17.15
C GLU A 269 -8.17 6.97 17.78
N ILE A 270 -9.30 6.90 17.08
CA ILE A 270 -10.62 7.27 17.63
C ILE A 270 -10.94 6.49 18.89
N VAL A 271 -10.73 5.17 18.88
CA VAL A 271 -11.02 4.31 20.04
C VAL A 271 -10.07 4.61 21.21
N ARG A 272 -8.81 4.96 20.93
CA ARG A 272 -7.85 5.35 21.96
C ARG A 272 -8.15 6.73 22.56
N GLN A 273 -8.59 7.67 21.74
CA GLN A 273 -8.82 9.06 22.12
C GLN A 273 -10.11 9.26 22.93
N LEU A 274 -11.09 8.36 22.80
CA LEU A 274 -12.35 8.42 23.56
C LEU A 274 -12.37 7.45 24.74
N PRO A 275 -12.91 7.87 25.91
CA PRO A 275 -13.23 6.94 26.99
C PRO A 275 -14.15 5.81 26.52
N ALA A 276 -13.97 4.61 27.10
CA ALA A 276 -14.71 3.41 26.70
C ALA A 276 -16.25 3.57 26.76
N ALA A 277 -16.80 4.45 27.59
CA ALA A 277 -18.24 4.62 27.74
C ALA A 277 -18.91 5.61 26.75
N SER A 278 -18.17 6.31 25.88
CA SER A 278 -18.70 7.52 25.22
C SER A 278 -18.94 7.46 23.70
N LEU A 279 -18.70 6.33 23.02
CA LEU A 279 -18.81 6.26 21.56
C LEU A 279 -20.02 5.42 21.12
N HIS A 280 -21.05 6.08 20.59
CA HIS A 280 -22.24 5.42 20.05
C HIS A 280 -22.07 5.02 18.58
N ALA A 281 -21.63 5.96 17.74
CA ALA A 281 -21.56 5.79 16.29
C ALA A 281 -20.37 6.55 15.70
N ILE A 282 -19.83 6.07 14.58
CA ILE A 282 -18.83 6.79 13.78
C ILE A 282 -19.41 7.03 12.38
N PHE A 283 -19.53 8.30 12.00
CA PHE A 283 -19.91 8.68 10.64
C PHE A 283 -18.66 8.76 9.76
N VAL A 284 -18.65 8.01 8.66
CA VAL A 284 -17.50 7.92 7.76
C VAL A 284 -17.92 8.24 6.32
N PRO A 285 -17.26 9.18 5.62
CA PRO A 285 -17.55 9.44 4.21
C PRO A 285 -17.13 8.25 3.33
N VAL A 286 -17.99 7.89 2.38
CA VAL A 286 -17.78 6.75 1.49
C VAL A 286 -17.67 7.22 0.04
N GLY A 287 -16.43 7.20 -0.48
CA GLY A 287 -16.17 7.16 -1.92
C GLY A 287 -16.01 5.70 -2.36
N GLY A 288 -14.79 5.28 -2.69
CA GLY A 288 -14.49 3.86 -2.98
C GLY A 288 -14.41 2.93 -1.75
N GLY A 289 -14.89 3.33 -0.57
CA GLY A 289 -15.01 2.42 0.59
C GLY A 289 -13.76 2.16 1.44
N GLY A 290 -12.55 2.50 0.99
CA GLY A 290 -11.32 2.15 1.72
C GLY A 290 -11.22 2.71 3.16
N LEU A 291 -11.74 3.92 3.41
CA LEU A 291 -11.74 4.55 4.73
C LEU A 291 -12.69 3.81 5.71
N ILE A 292 -13.95 3.64 5.31
CA ILE A 292 -14.95 2.94 6.13
C ILE A 292 -14.58 1.48 6.35
N ALA A 293 -14.03 0.79 5.34
CA ALA A 293 -13.57 -0.58 5.48
C ALA A 293 -12.48 -0.70 6.55
N GLY A 294 -11.48 0.20 6.53
CA GLY A 294 -10.39 0.19 7.50
C GLY A 294 -10.86 0.50 8.92
N ILE A 295 -11.66 1.56 9.08
CA ILE A 295 -12.21 1.96 10.39
C ILE A 295 -13.10 0.85 10.94
N ALA A 296 -14.03 0.32 10.14
CA ALA A 296 -14.93 -0.74 10.57
C ALA A 296 -14.19 -2.02 10.93
N ALA A 297 -13.17 -2.43 10.16
CA ALA A 297 -12.37 -3.62 10.43
C ALA A 297 -11.69 -3.56 11.82
N TYR A 298 -11.19 -2.39 12.21
CA TYR A 298 -10.63 -2.20 13.55
C TYR A 298 -11.73 -2.11 14.61
N VAL A 299 -12.65 -1.15 14.45
CA VAL A 299 -13.63 -0.78 15.48
C VAL A 299 -14.54 -1.95 15.81
N LYS A 300 -15.06 -2.70 14.82
CA LYS A 300 -15.93 -3.85 15.09
C LYS A 300 -15.21 -4.99 15.80
N ARG A 301 -13.88 -5.03 15.77
CA ARG A 301 -13.10 -6.04 16.49
C ARG A 301 -12.87 -5.70 17.95
N VAL A 302 -12.68 -4.42 18.27
CA VAL A 302 -12.37 -3.95 19.63
C VAL A 302 -13.58 -3.40 20.38
N ARG A 303 -14.57 -2.91 19.64
CA ARG A 303 -15.80 -2.26 20.12
C ARG A 303 -17.00 -2.61 19.21
N PRO A 304 -17.45 -3.88 19.19
CA PRO A 304 -18.50 -4.36 18.29
C PRO A 304 -19.85 -3.66 18.46
N GLU A 305 -20.07 -3.00 19.61
CA GLU A 305 -21.29 -2.25 19.94
C GLU A 305 -21.39 -0.88 19.23
N VAL A 306 -20.26 -0.28 18.86
CA VAL A 306 -20.22 1.01 18.16
C VAL A 306 -20.87 0.85 16.80
N LYS A 307 -21.80 1.73 16.43
CA LYS A 307 -22.46 1.72 15.11
C LYS A 307 -21.50 2.13 14.01
#